data_AF-A0A2T2QY70-F1
#
_entry.id   AF-A0A2T2QY70-F1
#
_cell.length_a   1.000
_cell.length_b   1.000
_cell.length_c   1.000
_cell.angle_alpha   90.00
_cell.angle_beta   90.00
_cell.angle_gamma   90.00
#
_symmetry.space_group_name_H-M   'P 1'
#
loop_
_entity.id
_entity.type
_entity.pdbx_description
1 polymer ?
#
loop_
_entity_poly.entity_id
_entity_poly.type
_entity_poly.pdbx_seq_one_letter_code
_entity_poly.pdbx_strand_id
1 'polypeptide(L)'
;MDSTQLVDRIRTKLEEGASKEAIFSKLLEYDYDVETIQEIVKQAEGEPSQETAEEPQKNSESPSKKEGQPEDEDNGFNFLEIVSILGAVLVGAGVISLVAANWQETSDTLRLTFIFIGMLGAYSAGGYTRFRKDMVYTGDALLLLGNIVFGAGIFLIGQIYNLQIEWPSGFMLWTLGSLVVGMATRVYPILYMTLILLFCSTVGGMMLVADETDGYLMFMNILPVALTVAVGGSVWWLQSELPPEDKQTF
;
A
#
# COMPACT_ATOMS: atom_id res chain seq x y z
N MET A 1 -38.75 -29.84 -15.60
CA MET A 1 -38.33 -31.19 -16.01
C MET A 1 -37.82 -31.87 -14.75
N ASP A 2 -38.29 -33.08 -14.45
CA ASP A 2 -37.99 -33.74 -13.17
C ASP A 2 -36.47 -34.03 -13.05
N SER A 3 -35.83 -33.62 -11.95
CA SER A 3 -34.36 -33.67 -11.80
C SER A 3 -33.81 -35.09 -11.94
N THR A 4 -34.59 -36.08 -11.50
CA THR A 4 -34.28 -37.50 -11.61
C THR A 4 -34.24 -37.99 -13.07
N GLN A 5 -35.11 -37.48 -13.94
CA GLN A 5 -35.09 -37.83 -15.38
C GLN A 5 -33.91 -37.21 -16.12
N LEU A 6 -33.40 -36.09 -15.61
CA LEU A 6 -32.26 -35.36 -16.18
C LEU A 6 -30.95 -36.08 -15.90
N VAL A 7 -30.77 -36.57 -14.68
CA VAL A 7 -29.62 -37.39 -14.25
C VAL A 7 -29.50 -38.66 -15.09
N ASP A 8 -30.60 -39.39 -15.28
CA ASP A 8 -30.57 -40.66 -16.00
C ASP A 8 -30.25 -40.47 -17.50
N ARG A 9 -30.79 -39.42 -18.11
CA ARG A 9 -30.49 -39.06 -19.51
C ARG A 9 -29.03 -38.62 -19.70
N ILE A 10 -28.42 -37.96 -18.71
CA ILE A 10 -27.01 -37.58 -18.74
C ILE A 10 -26.12 -38.82 -18.56
N ARG A 11 -26.48 -39.71 -17.64
CA ARG A 11 -25.78 -40.99 -17.43
C ARG A 11 -25.73 -41.82 -18.72
N THR A 12 -26.87 -42.01 -19.39
CA THR A 12 -26.91 -42.74 -20.67
C THR A 12 -26.02 -42.10 -21.74
N LYS A 13 -25.99 -40.76 -21.83
CA LYS A 13 -25.16 -40.06 -22.81
C LYS A 13 -23.66 -40.12 -22.49
N LEU A 14 -23.28 -40.16 -21.21
CA LEU A 14 -21.91 -40.44 -20.80
C LEU A 14 -21.50 -41.87 -21.16
N GLU A 15 -22.38 -42.85 -20.94
CA GLU A 15 -22.15 -44.26 -21.31
C GLU A 15 -22.05 -44.46 -22.83
N GLU A 16 -22.76 -43.66 -23.63
CA GLU A 16 -22.68 -43.63 -25.10
C GLU A 16 -21.40 -42.94 -25.64
N GLY A 17 -20.50 -42.46 -24.77
CA GLY A 17 -19.20 -41.91 -25.16
C GLY A 17 -19.20 -40.41 -25.51
N ALA A 18 -20.23 -39.65 -25.11
CA ALA A 18 -20.24 -38.21 -25.30
C ALA A 18 -19.25 -37.49 -24.35
N SER A 19 -18.51 -36.50 -24.88
CA SER A 19 -17.57 -35.69 -24.09
C SER A 19 -18.31 -34.80 -23.08
N LYS A 20 -17.74 -34.66 -21.87
CA LYS A 20 -18.29 -33.89 -20.75
C LYS A 20 -18.61 -32.45 -21.13
N GLU A 21 -17.76 -31.84 -21.95
CA GLU A 21 -17.88 -30.46 -22.45
C GLU A 21 -19.11 -30.26 -23.34
N ALA A 22 -19.48 -31.27 -24.14
CA ALA A 22 -20.62 -31.22 -25.04
C ALA A 22 -21.97 -31.32 -24.28
N ILE A 23 -21.98 -32.01 -23.14
CA ILE A 23 -23.14 -32.09 -22.25
C ILE A 23 -23.27 -30.78 -21.47
N PHE A 24 -22.16 -30.26 -20.94
CA PHE A 24 -22.12 -29.00 -20.19
C PHE A 24 -22.60 -27.81 -21.05
N SER A 25 -22.09 -27.68 -22.29
CA SER A 25 -22.49 -26.61 -23.20
C SER A 25 -23.99 -26.63 -23.53
N LYS A 26 -24.61 -27.81 -23.63
CA LYS A 26 -26.05 -27.93 -23.88
C LYS A 26 -26.90 -27.63 -22.66
N LEU A 27 -26.37 -27.87 -21.45
CA LEU A 27 -27.11 -27.58 -20.21
C LEU A 27 -27.07 -26.09 -19.88
N LEU A 28 -25.97 -25.41 -20.21
CA LEU A 28 -25.87 -23.94 -20.11
C LEU A 28 -26.82 -23.21 -21.08
N GLU A 29 -27.13 -23.82 -22.24
CA GLU A 29 -28.12 -23.28 -23.19
C GLU A 29 -29.56 -23.31 -22.67
N TYR A 30 -29.84 -24.11 -21.63
CA TYR A 30 -31.16 -24.28 -21.01
C TYR A 30 -31.35 -23.47 -19.70
N ASP A 31 -30.50 -22.47 -19.43
CA ASP A 31 -30.60 -21.54 -18.30
C ASP A 31 -30.52 -22.22 -16.90
N TYR A 32 -29.84 -23.38 -16.83
CA TYR A 32 -29.55 -24.02 -15.55
C TYR A 32 -28.32 -23.40 -14.90
N ASP A 33 -28.42 -23.15 -13.59
CA ASP A 33 -27.30 -22.66 -12.79
C ASP A 33 -26.13 -23.66 -12.77
N VAL A 34 -24.90 -23.14 -12.81
CA VAL A 34 -23.66 -23.94 -12.89
C VAL A 34 -23.55 -24.91 -11.72
N GLU A 35 -24.03 -24.52 -10.54
CA GLU A 35 -23.99 -25.35 -9.32
C GLU A 35 -24.92 -26.56 -9.45
N THR A 36 -26.11 -26.37 -10.02
CA THR A 36 -27.07 -27.45 -10.30
C THR A 36 -26.51 -28.42 -11.35
N ILE A 37 -25.82 -27.92 -12.36
CA ILE A 37 -25.19 -28.76 -13.41
C ILE A 37 -24.06 -29.59 -12.80
N GLN A 38 -23.23 -28.99 -11.93
CA GLN A 38 -22.15 -29.71 -11.24
C GLN A 38 -22.68 -30.82 -10.34
N GLU A 39 -23.76 -30.56 -9.58
CA GLU A 39 -24.37 -31.55 -8.71
C GLU A 39 -24.93 -32.75 -9.50
N ILE A 40 -25.63 -32.48 -10.60
CA ILE A 40 -26.22 -33.50 -11.48
C ILE A 40 -25.13 -34.35 -12.16
N VAL A 41 -24.07 -33.71 -12.67
CA VAL A 41 -22.94 -34.43 -13.30
C VAL A 41 -22.20 -35.28 -12.27
N LYS A 42 -21.96 -34.75 -11.07
CA LYS A 42 -21.33 -35.49 -9.98
C LYS A 42 -22.17 -36.69 -9.53
N GLN A 43 -23.50 -36.54 -9.50
CA GLN A 43 -24.44 -37.63 -9.19
C GLN A 43 -24.52 -38.68 -10.31
N ALA A 44 -24.37 -38.27 -11.58
CA ALA A 44 -24.31 -39.19 -12.71
C ALA A 44 -23.01 -40.01 -12.74
N GLU A 45 -21.90 -39.48 -12.21
CA GLU A 45 -20.57 -40.11 -12.18
C GLU A 45 -20.37 -41.16 -11.07
N GLY A 46 -21.30 -41.31 -10.13
CA GLY A 46 -21.38 -42.50 -9.27
C GLY A 46 -20.39 -42.58 -8.10
N GLU A 47 -20.04 -41.48 -7.45
CA GLU A 47 -19.42 -41.53 -6.11
C GLU A 47 -20.49 -41.39 -5.00
N PRO A 48 -20.65 -42.40 -4.12
CA PRO A 48 -21.68 -42.39 -3.09
C PRO A 48 -21.26 -41.50 -1.92
N SER A 49 -21.96 -40.38 -1.73
CA SER A 49 -21.90 -39.65 -0.46
C SER A 49 -22.91 -40.25 0.52
N GLN A 50 -22.39 -40.66 1.67
CA GLN A 50 -23.07 -41.37 2.74
C GLN A 50 -24.25 -40.57 3.31
N GLU A 51 -25.42 -41.20 3.27
CA GLU A 51 -26.38 -41.39 4.34
C GLU A 51 -26.06 -40.68 5.69
N THR A 52 -26.82 -39.66 6.03
CA THR A 52 -27.41 -39.53 7.38
C THR A 52 -28.80 -38.93 7.21
N ALA A 53 -29.79 -39.77 7.49
CA ALA A 53 -31.20 -39.49 7.46
C ALA A 53 -31.62 -38.58 8.62
N GLU A 54 -32.59 -37.71 8.37
CA GLU A 54 -33.76 -37.56 9.24
C GLU A 54 -34.97 -37.09 8.40
N GLU A 55 -36.11 -37.72 8.69
CA GLU A 55 -37.32 -37.88 7.88
C GLU A 55 -38.43 -36.86 8.28
N PRO A 56 -39.69 -36.92 7.82
CA PRO A 56 -40.33 -35.79 7.14
C PRO A 56 -41.66 -35.32 7.77
N GLN A 57 -42.27 -34.34 7.10
CA GLN A 57 -43.70 -33.94 7.06
C GLN A 57 -43.97 -32.50 7.55
N LYS A 58 -44.60 -31.70 6.69
CA LYS A 58 -46.07 -31.53 6.67
C LYS A 58 -46.49 -30.14 6.15
N ASN A 59 -47.42 -30.14 5.18
CA ASN A 59 -48.36 -29.07 4.81
C ASN A 59 -47.79 -27.88 4.00
N SER A 60 -48.07 -27.83 2.71
CA SER A 60 -49.27 -27.23 2.08
C SER A 60 -49.19 -25.70 1.99
N GLU A 61 -48.81 -25.18 0.82
CA GLU A 61 -49.48 -24.09 0.09
C GLU A 61 -48.56 -23.59 -1.06
N SER A 62 -49.00 -23.78 -2.30
CA SER A 62 -48.64 -22.92 -3.44
C SER A 62 -49.79 -21.92 -3.65
N PRO A 63 -49.64 -20.86 -4.47
CA PRO A 63 -48.65 -19.78 -4.44
C PRO A 63 -49.40 -18.43 -4.33
N SER A 64 -49.04 -17.54 -3.39
CA SER A 64 -49.60 -16.18 -3.36
C SER A 64 -48.54 -15.15 -3.68
N LYS A 65 -48.55 -14.72 -4.95
CA LYS A 65 -47.98 -13.45 -5.40
C LYS A 65 -48.57 -12.31 -4.56
N LYS A 66 -47.71 -11.59 -3.83
CA LYS A 66 -47.87 -10.16 -3.61
C LYS A 66 -46.59 -9.46 -4.04
N GLU A 67 -46.69 -8.77 -5.17
CA GLU A 67 -45.77 -7.72 -5.57
C GLU A 67 -45.73 -6.64 -4.48
N GLY A 68 -44.53 -6.20 -4.12
CA GLY A 68 -44.28 -5.11 -3.18
C GLY A 68 -42.78 -4.91 -2.93
N GLN A 69 -42.09 -4.34 -3.92
CA GLN A 69 -40.88 -3.47 -3.89
C GLN A 69 -39.66 -3.79 -2.98
N PRO A 70 -38.46 -3.31 -3.37
CA PRO A 70 -37.17 -3.78 -2.86
C PRO A 70 -36.89 -3.21 -1.47
N GLU A 71 -36.35 -4.04 -0.57
CA GLU A 71 -35.58 -3.51 0.54
C GLU A 71 -34.11 -3.68 0.17
N ASP A 72 -33.57 -2.57 -0.31
CA ASP A 72 -32.16 -2.34 -0.55
C ASP A 72 -31.42 -2.63 0.77
N GLU A 73 -30.63 -3.71 0.80
CA GLU A 73 -29.58 -3.85 1.81
C GLU A 73 -28.58 -2.71 1.57
N ASP A 74 -28.74 -1.65 2.35
CA ASP A 74 -27.98 -0.43 2.32
C ASP A 74 -26.48 -0.75 2.36
N ASN A 75 -25.79 -0.34 1.30
CA ASN A 75 -24.35 -0.18 1.18
C ASN A 75 -23.86 0.95 2.13
N GLY A 76 -24.23 0.87 3.41
CA GLY A 76 -24.03 1.89 4.44
C GLY A 76 -22.56 2.13 4.81
N PHE A 77 -21.64 1.35 4.22
CA PHE A 77 -20.21 1.59 4.32
C PHE A 77 -19.73 2.79 3.49
N ASN A 78 -20.53 3.38 2.59
CA ASN A 78 -20.00 4.46 1.76
C ASN A 78 -20.28 5.86 2.33
N PHE A 79 -21.49 6.17 2.79
CA PHE A 79 -21.81 7.56 3.17
C PHE A 79 -21.13 7.98 4.49
N LEU A 80 -21.24 7.15 5.53
CA LEU A 80 -20.66 7.47 6.84
C LEU A 80 -19.13 7.47 6.80
N GLU A 81 -18.53 6.57 6.02
CA GLU A 81 -17.08 6.51 5.80
C GLU A 81 -16.58 7.74 5.03
N ILE A 82 -17.25 8.11 3.93
CA ILE A 82 -16.90 9.32 3.15
C ILE A 82 -17.05 10.59 4.00
N VAL A 83 -18.14 10.73 4.76
CA VAL A 83 -18.34 11.87 5.66
C VAL A 83 -17.27 11.90 6.75
N SER A 84 -16.86 10.74 7.27
CA SER A 84 -15.81 10.64 8.29
C SER A 84 -14.43 10.99 7.74
N ILE A 85 -14.08 10.51 6.54
CA ILE A 85 -12.83 10.84 5.86
C ILE A 85 -12.80 12.34 5.52
N LEU A 86 -13.88 12.87 4.95
CA LEU A 86 -14.00 14.31 4.65
C LEU A 86 -13.91 15.15 5.91
N GLY A 87 -14.57 14.74 7.00
CA GLY A 87 -14.49 15.40 8.30
C GLY A 87 -13.06 15.42 8.85
N ALA A 88 -12.36 14.28 8.81
CA ALA A 88 -10.97 14.19 9.25
C ALA A 88 -10.05 15.06 8.38
N VAL A 89 -10.22 15.06 7.07
CA VAL A 89 -9.45 15.89 6.13
C VAL A 89 -9.74 17.38 6.36
N LEU A 90 -10.99 17.78 6.53
CA LEU A 90 -11.39 19.17 6.81
C LEU A 90 -10.87 19.66 8.15
N VAL A 91 -10.95 18.84 9.20
CA VAL A 91 -10.38 19.17 10.51
C VAL A 91 -8.86 19.28 10.41
N GLY A 92 -8.19 18.34 9.75
CA GLY A 92 -6.74 18.39 9.51
C GLY A 92 -6.33 19.64 8.73
N ALA A 93 -7.03 19.93 7.63
CA ALA A 93 -6.83 21.14 6.83
C ALA A 93 -7.11 22.41 7.62
N GLY A 94 -8.13 22.42 8.49
CA GLY A 94 -8.45 23.54 9.37
C GLY A 94 -7.36 23.78 10.41
N VAL A 95 -6.83 22.73 11.05
CA VAL A 95 -5.70 22.84 11.97
C VAL A 95 -4.46 23.36 11.24
N ILE A 96 -4.13 22.79 10.07
CA ILE A 96 -3.00 23.26 9.24
C ILE A 96 -3.20 24.71 8.83
N SER A 97 -4.42 25.10 8.44
CA SER A 97 -4.75 26.47 8.02
C SER A 97 -4.66 27.46 9.18
N LEU A 98 -5.08 27.09 10.40
CA LEU A 98 -4.93 27.91 11.60
C LEU A 98 -3.44 28.10 11.97
N VAL A 99 -2.66 27.02 11.86
CA VAL A 99 -1.20 27.07 12.05
C VAL A 99 -0.54 27.93 10.96
N ALA A 100 -0.97 27.81 9.71
CA ALA A 100 -0.45 28.59 8.58
C ALA A 100 -0.82 30.07 8.68
N ALA A 101 -2.05 30.40 9.08
CA ALA A 101 -2.52 31.78 9.25
C ALA A 101 -1.78 32.51 10.37
N ASN A 102 -1.39 31.77 11.41
CA ASN A 102 -0.59 32.32 12.52
C ASN A 102 0.92 32.08 12.30
N TRP A 103 1.36 31.56 11.15
CA TRP A 103 2.74 31.12 10.96
C TRP A 103 3.74 32.26 11.14
N GLN A 104 3.38 33.50 10.74
CA GLN A 104 4.23 34.68 10.95
C GLN A 104 4.36 35.06 12.43
N GLU A 105 3.30 34.89 13.23
CA GLU A 105 3.29 35.19 14.67
C GLU A 105 3.74 34.00 15.54
N THR A 106 3.87 32.82 14.95
CA THR A 106 4.28 31.60 15.65
C THR A 106 5.74 31.72 16.09
N SER A 107 5.98 31.62 17.40
CA SER A 107 7.33 31.58 17.96
C SER A 107 8.16 30.44 17.35
N ASP A 108 9.47 30.66 17.23
CA ASP A 108 10.39 29.67 16.68
C ASP A 108 10.35 28.34 17.44
N THR A 109 10.16 28.38 18.75
CA THR A 109 9.99 27.19 19.59
C THR A 109 8.80 26.34 19.14
N LEU A 110 7.66 26.96 18.83
CA LEU A 110 6.47 26.23 18.38
C LEU A 110 6.68 25.60 17.00
N ARG A 111 7.33 26.30 16.06
CA ARG A 111 7.65 25.74 14.74
C ARG A 111 8.54 24.50 14.88
N LEU A 112 9.56 24.55 15.75
CA LEU A 112 10.38 23.38 16.09
C LEU A 112 9.52 22.27 16.70
N THR A 113 8.68 22.57 17.69
CA THR A 113 7.82 21.58 18.33
C THR A 113 6.92 20.87 17.32
N PHE A 114 6.30 21.59 16.38
CA PHE A 114 5.47 20.98 15.34
C PHE A 114 6.26 20.03 14.44
N ILE A 115 7.45 20.44 13.97
CA ILE A 115 8.31 19.57 13.18
C ILE A 115 8.74 18.34 13.98
N PHE A 116 9.16 18.50 15.24
CA PHE A 116 9.59 17.39 16.08
C PHE A 116 8.46 16.40 16.35
N ILE A 117 7.26 16.88 16.69
CA ILE A 117 6.09 16.03 16.90
C ILE A 117 5.68 15.34 15.60
N GLY A 118 5.65 16.07 14.48
CA GLY A 118 5.31 15.48 13.18
C GLY A 118 6.30 14.40 12.77
N MET A 119 7.60 14.64 12.95
CA MET A 119 8.67 13.67 12.65
C MET A 119 8.58 12.43 13.55
N LEU A 120 8.51 12.62 14.87
CA LEU A 120 8.41 11.51 15.82
C LEU A 120 7.11 10.72 15.63
N GLY A 121 6.00 11.42 15.37
CA GLY A 121 4.71 10.83 15.06
C GLY A 121 4.78 9.96 13.80
N ALA A 122 5.33 10.50 12.71
CA ALA A 122 5.48 9.77 11.45
C ALA A 122 6.38 8.54 11.58
N TYR A 123 7.55 8.66 12.22
CA TYR A 123 8.44 7.51 12.42
C TYR A 123 7.83 6.46 13.36
N SER A 124 7.21 6.87 14.47
CA SER A 124 6.62 5.94 15.43
C SER A 124 5.41 5.23 14.83
N ALA A 125 4.53 5.96 14.16
CA ALA A 125 3.36 5.39 13.49
C ALA A 125 3.76 4.53 12.29
N GLY A 126 4.79 4.92 11.51
CA GLY A 126 5.33 4.12 10.42
C GLY A 126 5.93 2.81 10.90
N GLY A 127 6.79 2.87 11.93
CA GLY A 127 7.36 1.68 12.56
C GLY A 127 6.28 0.78 13.18
N TYR A 128 5.32 1.35 13.90
CA TYR A 128 4.22 0.57 14.47
C TYR A 128 3.37 -0.10 13.39
N THR A 129 2.99 0.63 12.35
CA THR A 129 2.11 0.12 11.28
C THR A 129 2.82 -0.95 10.44
N ARG A 130 4.10 -0.75 10.13
CA ARG A 130 4.93 -1.74 9.43
C ARG A 130 5.17 -3.00 10.25
N PHE A 131 5.65 -2.87 11.49
CA PHE A 131 6.18 -4.00 12.27
C PHE A 131 5.17 -4.65 13.22
N ARG A 132 4.07 -3.97 13.57
CA ARG A 132 3.04 -4.53 14.47
C ARG A 132 1.73 -4.88 13.78
N LYS A 133 1.41 -4.23 12.67
CA LYS A 133 0.15 -4.44 11.94
C LYS A 133 0.33 -5.12 10.57
N ASP A 134 1.56 -5.46 10.18
CA ASP A 134 1.90 -6.00 8.84
C ASP A 134 1.38 -5.15 7.67
N MET A 135 1.10 -3.87 7.91
CA MET A 135 0.66 -2.92 6.89
C MET A 135 1.90 -2.29 6.25
N VAL A 136 2.62 -3.08 5.47
CA VAL A 136 3.93 -2.76 4.87
C VAL A 136 3.91 -1.43 4.10
N TYR A 137 2.96 -1.25 3.18
CA TYR A 137 2.89 -0.06 2.32
C TYR A 137 2.60 1.23 3.09
N THR A 138 1.63 1.17 4.02
CA THR A 138 1.28 2.32 4.87
C THR A 138 2.44 2.66 5.80
N GLY A 139 3.07 1.65 6.40
CA GLY A 139 4.25 1.83 7.23
C GLY A 139 5.41 2.50 6.48
N ASP A 140 5.67 2.08 5.24
CA ASP A 140 6.72 2.66 4.39
C ASP A 140 6.44 4.11 4.01
N ALA A 141 5.19 4.41 3.67
CA ALA A 141 4.77 5.77 3.39
C ALA A 141 4.95 6.69 4.61
N LEU A 142 4.63 6.21 5.82
CA LEU A 142 4.80 6.98 7.05
C LEU A 142 6.28 7.14 7.45
N LEU A 143 7.11 6.12 7.25
CA LEU A 143 8.55 6.22 7.48
C LEU A 143 9.20 7.19 6.49
N LEU A 144 8.77 7.17 5.22
CA LEU A 144 9.21 8.13 4.20
C LEU A 144 8.75 9.55 4.55
N LEU A 145 7.51 9.72 5.01
CA LEU A 145 7.00 11.00 5.50
C LEU A 145 7.86 11.54 6.65
N GLY A 146 8.21 10.71 7.63
CA GLY A 146 9.11 11.08 8.71
C GLY A 146 10.47 11.56 8.19
N ASN A 147 11.00 10.90 7.16
CA ASN A 147 12.25 11.30 6.50
C ASN A 147 12.14 12.65 5.78
N ILE A 148 10.98 12.96 5.19
CA ILE A 148 10.70 14.27 4.59
C ILE A 148 10.63 15.37 5.65
N VAL A 149 9.92 15.11 6.75
CA VAL A 149 9.79 16.07 7.85
C VAL A 149 11.15 16.31 8.53
N PHE A 150 12.00 15.29 8.65
CA PHE A 150 13.38 15.43 9.13
C PHE A 150 14.18 16.42 8.27
N GLY A 151 14.15 16.27 6.95
CA GLY A 151 14.79 17.20 6.02
C GLY A 151 14.27 18.63 6.13
N ALA A 152 12.94 18.78 6.16
CA ALA A 152 12.30 20.08 6.38
C ALA A 152 12.76 20.72 7.70
N GLY A 153 12.95 19.92 8.75
CA GLY A 153 13.47 20.36 10.03
C GLY A 153 14.87 20.96 9.98
N ILE A 154 15.77 20.36 9.19
CA ILE A 154 17.14 20.87 9.00
C ILE A 154 17.10 22.30 8.45
N PHE A 155 16.34 22.52 7.38
CA PHE A 155 16.24 23.84 6.75
C PHE A 155 15.49 24.84 7.62
N LEU A 156 14.46 24.40 8.36
CA LEU A 156 13.75 25.25 9.30
C LEU A 156 14.68 25.75 10.43
N ILE A 157 15.52 24.87 10.98
CA ILE A 157 16.53 25.24 11.99
C ILE A 157 17.50 26.27 11.38
N GLY A 158 17.93 26.05 10.14
CA GLY A 158 18.76 27.03 9.42
C GLY A 158 18.12 28.41 9.33
N GLN A 159 16.83 28.47 9.01
CA GLN A 159 16.06 29.72 8.93
C GLN A 159 15.92 30.40 10.30
N ILE A 160 15.54 29.64 11.33
CA ILE A 160 15.26 30.18 12.67
C ILE A 160 16.52 30.76 13.32
N TYR A 161 17.63 30.04 13.25
CA TYR A 161 18.89 30.48 13.86
C TYR A 161 19.74 31.33 12.92
N ASN A 162 19.21 31.73 11.75
CA ASN A 162 19.93 32.48 10.72
C ASN A 162 21.30 31.87 10.38
N LEU A 163 21.37 30.54 10.36
CA LEU A 163 22.59 29.83 10.02
C LEU A 163 22.78 29.92 8.50
N GLN A 164 23.97 30.30 8.07
CA GLN A 164 24.37 30.25 6.66
C GLN A 164 24.65 28.79 6.28
N ILE A 165 23.61 27.98 6.22
CA ILE A 165 23.69 26.60 5.74
C ILE A 165 23.60 26.66 4.23
N GLU A 166 24.70 26.34 3.57
CA GLU A 166 24.65 26.08 2.14
C GLU A 166 23.74 24.89 1.86
N TRP A 167 22.90 25.04 0.84
CA TRP A 167 21.98 24.03 0.37
C TRP A 167 22.60 22.60 0.24
N PRO A 168 23.79 22.37 -0.37
CA PRO A 168 24.48 21.08 -0.36
C PRO A 168 24.72 20.51 1.03
N SER A 169 25.19 21.31 1.97
CA SER A 169 25.48 20.87 3.33
C SER A 169 24.20 20.45 4.06
N GLY A 170 23.09 21.15 3.82
CA GLY A 170 21.76 20.76 4.30
C GLY A 170 21.32 19.39 3.76
N PHE A 171 21.46 19.17 2.44
CA PHE A 171 21.18 17.88 1.81
C PHE A 171 22.12 16.76 2.29
N MET A 172 23.37 17.06 2.62
CA MET A 172 24.31 16.09 3.18
C MET A 172 23.90 15.65 4.59
N LEU A 173 23.49 16.59 5.44
CA LEU A 173 22.98 16.26 6.77
C LEU A 173 21.68 15.44 6.69
N TRP A 174 20.81 15.78 5.74
CA TRP A 174 19.62 15.00 5.47
C TRP A 174 19.96 13.57 5.01
N THR A 175 20.92 13.44 4.09
CA THR A 175 21.39 12.14 3.61
C THR A 175 21.87 11.26 4.77
N LEU A 176 22.63 11.81 5.72
CA LEU A 176 23.11 11.04 6.88
C LEU A 176 21.96 10.47 7.71
N GLY A 177 20.96 11.28 8.05
CA GLY A 177 19.79 10.79 8.79
C GLY A 177 18.96 9.79 7.97
N SER A 178 18.75 10.08 6.68
CA SER A 178 18.02 9.22 5.75
C SER A 178 18.72 7.86 5.57
N LEU A 179 20.05 7.83 5.53
CA LEU A 179 20.83 6.60 5.44
C LEU A 179 20.66 5.75 6.70
N VAL A 180 20.75 6.36 7.90
CA VAL A 180 20.55 5.64 9.17
C VAL A 180 19.17 5.00 9.21
N VAL A 181 18.13 5.76 8.87
CA VAL A 181 16.75 5.25 8.86
C VAL A 181 16.56 4.19 7.78
N GLY A 182 17.04 4.45 6.56
CA GLY A 182 16.92 3.52 5.43
C GLY A 182 17.63 2.20 5.69
N MET A 183 18.81 2.21 6.31
CA MET A 183 19.54 1.00 6.68
C MET A 183 18.89 0.26 7.85
N ALA A 184 18.38 0.99 8.85
CA ALA A 184 17.71 0.39 10.01
C ALA A 184 16.38 -0.27 9.65
N THR A 185 15.62 0.33 8.73
CA THR A 185 14.28 -0.13 8.35
C THR A 185 14.25 -0.97 7.08
N ARG A 186 15.32 -0.92 6.27
CA ARG A 186 15.45 -1.55 4.93
C ARG A 186 14.30 -1.17 3.98
N VAL A 187 13.78 0.04 4.10
CA VAL A 187 12.70 0.56 3.25
C VAL A 187 13.30 1.15 1.98
N TYR A 188 13.06 0.49 0.85
CA TYR A 188 13.64 0.88 -0.45
C TYR A 188 13.36 2.33 -0.85
N PRO A 189 12.12 2.88 -0.72
CA PRO A 189 11.86 4.29 -1.03
C PRO A 189 12.80 5.27 -0.30
N ILE A 190 13.14 4.99 0.96
CA ILE A 190 14.05 5.83 1.76
C ILE A 190 15.49 5.70 1.25
N LEU A 191 15.92 4.50 0.87
CA LEU A 191 17.25 4.27 0.29
C LEU A 191 17.41 4.98 -1.07
N TYR A 192 16.40 4.91 -1.94
CA TYR A 192 16.39 5.64 -3.21
C TYR A 192 16.41 7.15 -2.99
N MET A 193 15.61 7.64 -2.07
CA MET A 193 15.63 9.05 -1.68
C MET A 193 17.02 9.46 -1.17
N THR A 194 17.67 8.63 -0.36
CA THR A 194 19.04 8.87 0.13
C THR A 194 20.03 9.04 -1.02
N LEU A 195 19.94 8.20 -2.07
CA LEU A 195 20.78 8.33 -3.26
C LEU A 195 20.52 9.63 -4.02
N ILE A 196 19.25 10.03 -4.16
CA ILE A 196 18.86 11.29 -4.82
C ILE A 196 19.40 12.49 -4.05
N LEU A 197 19.25 12.51 -2.72
CA LEU A 197 19.74 13.58 -1.85
C LEU A 197 21.26 13.70 -1.93
N LEU A 198 21.96 12.56 -1.94
CA LEU A 198 23.41 12.51 -2.02
C LEU A 198 23.93 12.96 -3.40
N PHE A 199 23.24 12.59 -4.47
CA PHE A 199 23.51 13.12 -5.81
C PHE A 199 23.31 14.63 -5.88
N CYS A 200 22.19 15.13 -5.35
CA CYS A 200 21.89 16.57 -5.31
C CYS A 200 22.95 17.34 -4.49
N SER A 201 23.34 16.82 -3.34
CA SER A 201 24.41 17.37 -2.51
C SER A 201 25.75 17.42 -3.26
N THR A 202 26.09 16.37 -4.00
CA THR A 202 27.33 16.30 -4.78
C THR A 202 27.34 17.32 -5.93
N VAL A 203 26.24 17.41 -6.69
CA VAL A 203 26.12 18.37 -7.79
C VAL A 203 26.17 19.81 -7.26
N GLY A 204 25.43 20.11 -6.19
CA GLY A 204 25.42 21.43 -5.61
C GLY A 204 26.78 21.82 -5.01
N GLY A 205 27.47 20.90 -4.34
CA GLY A 205 28.82 21.14 -3.84
C GLY A 205 29.82 21.38 -4.98
N MET A 206 29.69 20.66 -6.10
CA MET A 206 30.49 20.90 -7.30
C MET A 206 30.22 22.27 -7.93
N MET A 207 28.96 22.74 -7.92
CA MET A 207 28.62 24.08 -8.40
C MET A 207 29.25 25.19 -7.55
N LEU A 208 29.27 25.01 -6.22
CA LEU A 208 29.90 25.99 -5.32
C LEU A 208 31.44 26.01 -5.48
N VAL A 209 32.06 24.84 -5.62
CA VAL A 209 33.49 24.71 -5.95
C VAL A 209 33.85 25.33 -7.31
N ALA A 210 32.94 25.34 -8.27
CA ALA A 210 33.20 25.92 -9.58
C ALA A 210 33.31 27.45 -9.55
N ASP A 211 32.68 28.09 -8.54
CA ASP A 211 32.70 29.54 -8.36
C ASP A 211 33.88 30.00 -7.47
N GLU A 212 34.34 29.15 -6.54
CA GLU A 212 35.46 29.44 -5.65
C GLU A 212 36.75 28.69 -5.98
N THR A 213 37.86 29.41 -6.14
CA THR A 213 39.22 28.86 -6.39
C THR A 213 39.89 28.22 -5.15
N ASP A 214 39.13 27.79 -4.16
CA ASP A 214 39.67 27.27 -2.90
C ASP A 214 39.75 25.73 -2.90
N GLY A 215 40.98 25.22 -2.90
CA GLY A 215 41.27 23.78 -2.98
C GLY A 215 40.69 22.94 -1.82
N TYR A 216 40.34 23.57 -0.69
CA TYR A 216 39.67 22.89 0.43
C TYR A 216 38.25 22.44 0.06
N LEU A 217 37.51 23.26 -0.69
CA LEU A 217 36.15 22.92 -1.13
C LEU A 217 36.16 21.78 -2.16
N MET A 218 37.20 21.71 -2.99
CA MET A 218 37.41 20.57 -3.91
C MET A 218 37.59 19.25 -3.15
N PHE A 219 38.42 19.24 -2.09
CA PHE A 219 38.66 18.02 -1.31
C PHE A 219 37.41 17.59 -0.52
N MET A 220 36.65 18.57 0.00
CA MET A 220 35.41 18.29 0.73
C MET A 220 34.32 17.65 -0.14
N ASN A 221 34.35 17.88 -1.46
CA ASN A 221 33.43 17.28 -2.43
C ASN A 221 33.78 15.84 -2.84
N ILE A 222 34.98 15.34 -2.54
CA ILE A 222 35.35 13.94 -2.82
C ILE A 222 34.56 12.98 -1.92
N LEU A 223 34.27 13.40 -0.69
CA LEU A 223 33.58 12.57 0.29
C LEU A 223 32.12 12.25 -0.12
N PRO A 224 31.26 13.20 -0.52
CA PRO A 224 29.94 12.92 -1.08
C PRO A 224 29.96 11.98 -2.29
N VAL A 225 30.92 12.17 -3.22
CA VAL A 225 31.07 11.30 -4.40
C VAL A 225 31.37 9.86 -3.97
N ALA A 226 32.35 9.68 -3.08
CA ALA A 226 32.73 8.36 -2.57
C ALA A 226 31.56 7.68 -1.85
N LEU A 227 30.80 8.44 -1.05
CA LEU A 227 29.59 7.95 -0.39
C LEU A 227 28.52 7.54 -1.40
N THR A 228 28.35 8.28 -2.50
CA THR A 228 27.35 7.95 -3.53
C THR A 228 27.62 6.59 -4.13
N VAL A 229 28.88 6.33 -4.47
CA VAL A 229 29.33 5.05 -5.03
C VAL A 229 29.20 3.93 -3.99
N ALA A 230 29.58 4.17 -2.74
CA ALA A 230 29.50 3.18 -1.68
C ALA A 230 28.05 2.79 -1.35
N VAL A 231 27.15 3.78 -1.19
CA VAL A 231 25.74 3.52 -0.90
C VAL A 231 25.07 2.87 -2.10
N GLY A 232 25.31 3.35 -3.33
CA GLY A 232 24.79 2.75 -4.55
C GLY A 232 25.23 1.29 -4.72
N GLY A 233 26.50 1.00 -4.46
CA GLY A 233 27.04 -0.36 -4.46
C GLY A 233 26.40 -1.24 -3.39
N SER A 234 26.18 -0.72 -2.18
CA SER A 234 25.52 -1.46 -1.10
C SER A 234 24.06 -1.79 -1.42
N VAL A 235 23.32 -0.85 -2.03
CA VAL A 235 21.92 -1.05 -2.45
C VAL A 235 21.85 -2.07 -3.58
N TRP A 236 22.74 -1.97 -4.57
CA TRP A 236 22.83 -2.95 -5.67
C TRP A 236 23.18 -4.35 -5.15
N TRP A 237 24.13 -4.45 -4.22
CA TRP A 237 24.51 -5.71 -3.58
C TRP A 237 23.33 -6.33 -2.82
N LEU A 238 22.62 -5.54 -2.00
CA LEU A 238 21.40 -5.96 -1.31
C LEU A 238 20.31 -6.46 -2.28
N GLN A 239 20.18 -5.87 -3.47
CA GLN A 239 19.24 -6.33 -4.49
C GLN A 239 19.68 -7.60 -5.21
N SER A 240 20.99 -7.82 -5.34
CA SER A 240 21.54 -9.01 -5.97
C SER A 240 21.29 -10.28 -5.17
N GLU A 241 21.10 -10.15 -3.85
CA GLU A 241 20.86 -11.25 -2.92
C GLU A 241 19.37 -11.62 -2.76
N LEU A 242 18.45 -10.84 -3.34
CA LEU A 242 17.01 -11.10 -3.23
C LEU A 242 16.55 -12.20 -4.21
N PRO A 243 15.70 -13.14 -3.75
CA PRO A 243 15.06 -14.14 -4.62
C PRO A 243 14.27 -13.48 -5.76
N PRO A 244 14.17 -14.12 -6.93
CA PRO A 244 13.47 -13.55 -8.09
C PRO A 244 11.96 -13.33 -7.89
N GLU A 245 11.33 -13.92 -6.87
CA GLU A 245 9.90 -13.76 -6.56
C GLU A 245 9.58 -12.36 -6.00
N ASP A 246 10.47 -11.77 -5.20
CA ASP A 246 10.31 -10.42 -4.64
C ASP A 246 10.63 -9.32 -5.66
N LYS A 247 11.14 -9.67 -6.84
CA LYS A 247 11.48 -8.70 -7.91
C LYS A 247 10.26 -8.24 -8.71
N GLN A 248 9.09 -8.86 -8.52
CA GLN A 248 7.87 -8.58 -9.29
C GLN A 248 6.85 -7.69 -8.57
N THR A 249 7.06 -7.37 -7.29
CA THR A 249 6.22 -6.41 -6.54
C THR A 249 6.68 -4.95 -6.70
N PHE A 250 7.54 -4.70 -7.68
CA PHE A 250 8.06 -3.38 -8.06
C PHE A 250 7.37 -2.84 -9.30
#